data_AF-A0A2V2GNY1-F1
#
_entry.id   AF-A0A2V2GNY1-F1
#
_cell.length_a   1.000
_cell.length_b   1.000
_cell.length_c   1.000
_cell.angle_alpha   90.00
_cell.angle_beta   90.00
_cell.angle_gamma   90.00
#
_symmetry.space_group_name_H-M   'P 1'
#
loop_
_entity.id
_entity.type
_entity.pdbx_description
1 polymer ?
#
loop_
_entity_poly.entity_id
_entity_poly.type
_entity_poly.pdbx_seq_one_letter_code
_entity_poly.pdbx_strand_id
1 'polypeptide(L)'
;MVKGMRRNYIREKKILCGDSYMAVGLYAITPQEHKARGKKQKESSTDQKSRNKMSSLRQKQRKAIANFDKYGFFLTGTFEEAFLPDDILDCKREVVNYKRRVIAATCKRFGVSRDKIRVMLWAVRKGEAGRLHMHGFVECMGMGQSERREFREMLEDLWRRRIPGTNEYEPLGTMNADRIDMKKLLGNDGTTQGKHGTVGYIYGHKERICVESKNLKLPVEQPPNDTKWSRKQLHTACGDMQNDAYWWGTRFPGWTLEKCVVYDPEELHQSEQQREDGWEVTEPQCYVILSRKG
;
A
#
# COMPACT_ATOMS: atom_id res chain seq x y z
N MET A 1 37.43 3.98 -31.07
CA MET A 1 36.19 3.20 -30.92
C MET A 1 35.07 4.16 -30.54
N VAL A 2 34.05 4.29 -31.39
CA VAL A 2 32.87 5.13 -31.11
C VAL A 2 32.11 4.50 -29.95
N LYS A 3 32.02 5.20 -28.80
CA LYS A 3 31.17 4.82 -27.66
C LYS A 3 29.73 4.73 -28.18
N GLY A 4 29.24 3.53 -28.44
CA GLY A 4 27.86 3.30 -28.89
C GLY A 4 26.89 3.87 -27.86
N MET A 5 26.26 4.99 -28.18
CA MET A 5 25.30 5.67 -27.32
C MET A 5 24.13 4.70 -27.04
N ARG A 6 24.10 4.10 -25.84
CA ARG A 6 23.02 3.18 -25.44
C ARG A 6 21.68 3.93 -25.51
N ARG A 7 20.75 3.45 -26.34
CA ARG A 7 19.35 3.93 -26.36
C ARG A 7 18.63 3.32 -25.15
N ASN A 8 18.61 4.02 -24.01
CA ASN A 8 17.71 3.62 -22.91
C ASN A 8 16.42 4.42 -23.06
N TYR A 9 15.29 3.74 -22.91
CA TYR A 9 13.97 4.37 -22.87
C TYR A 9 13.62 4.69 -21.42
N ILE A 10 12.80 5.72 -21.21
CA ILE A 10 12.23 5.97 -19.89
C ILE A 10 10.76 5.58 -19.93
N ARG A 11 10.43 4.48 -19.25
CA ARG A 11 9.08 3.94 -19.15
C ARG A 11 8.31 4.62 -18.03
N GLU A 12 7.21 5.27 -18.39
CA GLU A 12 6.18 5.74 -17.47
C GLU A 12 5.16 4.62 -17.26
N LYS A 13 5.08 4.06 -16.05
CA LYS A 13 3.97 3.17 -15.63
C LYS A 13 3.00 3.94 -14.76
N LYS A 14 1.78 4.13 -15.23
CA LYS A 14 0.69 4.74 -14.44
C LYS A 14 -0.25 3.67 -13.90
N ILE A 15 -0.62 3.77 -12.64
CA ILE A 15 -1.61 2.91 -12.01
C ILE A 15 -2.65 3.78 -11.32
N LEU A 16 -3.88 3.73 -11.81
CA LEU A 16 -5.03 4.38 -11.20
C LEU A 16 -5.40 3.64 -9.92
N CYS A 17 -5.49 4.37 -8.82
CA CYS A 17 -5.81 3.85 -7.50
C CYS A 17 -7.18 4.39 -7.08
N GLY A 18 -8.23 3.71 -7.55
CA GLY A 18 -9.59 4.23 -7.45
C GLY A 18 -9.77 5.48 -8.31
N ASP A 19 -10.65 6.38 -7.87
CA ASP A 19 -11.04 7.57 -8.64
C ASP A 19 -10.24 8.82 -8.24
N SER A 20 -9.58 8.77 -7.09
CA SER A 20 -8.98 9.93 -6.41
C SER A 20 -7.46 9.97 -6.51
N TYR A 21 -6.79 8.84 -6.74
CA TYR A 21 -5.32 8.76 -6.72
C TYR A 21 -4.76 8.05 -7.94
N MET A 22 -3.54 8.41 -8.32
CA MET A 22 -2.75 7.73 -9.33
C MET A 22 -1.31 7.59 -8.84
N ALA A 23 -0.77 6.37 -8.94
CA ALA A 23 0.65 6.11 -8.74
C ALA A 23 1.36 6.13 -10.11
N VAL A 24 2.52 6.77 -10.20
CA VAL A 24 3.34 6.76 -11.41
C VAL A 24 4.76 6.37 -11.05
N GLY A 25 5.30 5.37 -11.74
CA GLY A 25 6.70 4.99 -11.67
C GLY A 25 7.41 5.33 -12.97
N LEU A 26 8.57 5.96 -12.87
CA LEU A 26 9.48 6.21 -13.99
C LEU A 26 10.66 5.25 -13.91
N TYR A 27 10.90 4.52 -15.01
CA TYR A 27 11.88 3.45 -15.10
C TYR A 27 12.83 3.71 -16.27
N ALA A 28 14.14 3.76 -16.04
CA ALA A 28 15.10 3.61 -17.13
C ALA A 28 15.16 2.15 -17.55
N ILE A 29 14.82 1.86 -18.81
CA ILE A 29 14.82 0.50 -19.37
C ILE A 29 15.73 0.40 -20.60
N THR A 30 16.30 -0.77 -20.81
CA THR A 30 17.12 -1.14 -21.95
C THR A 30 16.26 -1.51 -23.18
N PRO A 31 16.84 -1.52 -24.40
CA PRO A 31 16.15 -2.00 -25.59
C PRO A 31 15.67 -3.46 -25.49
N GLN A 32 16.33 -4.29 -24.69
CA GLN A 32 15.94 -5.69 -24.46
C GLN A 32 14.68 -5.76 -23.59
N GLU A 33 14.64 -5.02 -22.47
CA GLU A 33 13.45 -4.90 -21.61
C GLU A 33 12.25 -4.26 -22.34
N HIS A 34 12.52 -3.43 -23.35
CA HIS A 34 11.50 -2.87 -24.23
C HIS A 34 10.87 -3.93 -25.17
N LYS A 35 11.58 -5.00 -25.56
CA LYS A 35 11.17 -5.98 -26.58
C LYS A 35 10.53 -7.27 -26.02
N ALA A 36 9.91 -7.17 -24.85
CA ALA A 36 9.19 -8.24 -24.13
C ALA A 36 10.04 -9.16 -23.24
N ARG A 37 9.32 -9.76 -22.28
CA ARG A 37 9.83 -10.54 -21.15
C ARG A 37 10.28 -11.94 -21.58
N GLY A 38 11.52 -12.32 -21.26
CA GLY A 38 11.97 -13.71 -21.33
C GLY A 38 11.34 -14.61 -20.26
N LYS A 39 11.23 -15.92 -20.53
CA LYS A 39 10.74 -16.91 -19.55
C LYS A 39 11.73 -17.03 -18.36
N LYS A 40 11.19 -17.18 -17.16
CA LYS A 40 11.97 -17.38 -15.93
C LYS A 40 12.77 -18.68 -16.01
N GLN A 41 14.10 -18.61 -15.84
CA GLN A 41 14.98 -19.79 -15.93
C GLN A 41 15.74 -20.12 -14.63
N LYS A 42 15.76 -19.23 -13.62
CA LYS A 42 16.55 -19.43 -12.38
C LYS A 42 15.72 -19.19 -11.10
N GLU A 43 16.16 -19.79 -10.00
CA GLU A 43 15.65 -19.52 -8.66
C GLU A 43 15.87 -18.05 -8.27
N SER A 44 15.07 -17.56 -7.31
CA SER A 44 15.08 -16.14 -6.95
C SER A 44 16.23 -15.85 -5.99
N SER A 45 17.17 -15.00 -6.39
CA SER A 45 18.25 -14.51 -5.53
C SER A 45 17.72 -13.74 -4.30
N THR A 46 18.57 -13.49 -3.31
CA THR A 46 18.24 -12.65 -2.14
C THR A 46 17.74 -11.27 -2.56
N ASP A 47 18.38 -10.66 -3.56
CA ASP A 47 17.97 -9.38 -4.13
C ASP A 47 16.57 -9.46 -4.75
N GLN A 48 16.26 -10.57 -5.44
CA GLN A 48 14.93 -10.79 -6.00
C GLN A 48 13.86 -10.92 -4.90
N LYS A 49 14.17 -11.51 -3.74
CA LYS A 49 13.25 -11.56 -2.60
C LYS A 49 12.98 -10.17 -2.04
N SER A 50 13.99 -9.31 -1.94
CA SER A 50 13.84 -7.90 -1.53
C SER A 50 12.95 -7.12 -2.52
N ARG A 51 13.23 -7.24 -3.83
CA ARG A 51 12.43 -6.65 -4.92
C ARG A 51 10.97 -7.10 -4.87
N ASN A 52 10.72 -8.39 -4.64
CA ASN A 52 9.37 -8.93 -4.50
C ASN A 52 8.64 -8.36 -3.26
N LYS A 53 9.35 -8.19 -2.13
CA LYS A 53 8.80 -7.55 -0.93
C LYS A 53 8.35 -6.12 -1.24
N MET A 54 9.18 -5.34 -1.94
CA MET A 54 8.87 -3.96 -2.32
C MET A 54 7.73 -3.85 -3.33
N SER A 55 7.70 -4.74 -4.33
CA SER A 55 6.59 -4.83 -5.28
C SER A 55 5.26 -5.14 -4.58
N SER A 56 5.27 -6.13 -3.67
CA SER A 56 4.12 -6.48 -2.83
C SER A 56 3.66 -5.30 -1.96
N LEU A 57 4.60 -4.59 -1.33
CA LEU A 57 4.32 -3.39 -0.55
C LEU A 57 3.61 -2.35 -1.41
N ARG A 58 4.18 -1.98 -2.56
CA ARG A 58 3.58 -0.98 -3.47
C ARG A 58 2.20 -1.41 -3.96
N GLN A 59 1.99 -2.69 -4.21
CA GLN A 59 0.67 -3.21 -4.56
C GLN A 59 -0.34 -3.00 -3.42
N LYS A 60 0.03 -3.33 -2.18
CA LYS A 60 -0.84 -3.13 -1.00
C LYS A 60 -1.06 -1.65 -0.69
N GLN A 61 -0.05 -0.80 -0.84
CA GLN A 61 -0.18 0.65 -0.68
C GLN A 61 -1.18 1.23 -1.69
N ARG A 62 -1.01 0.91 -2.99
CA ARG A 62 -1.94 1.33 -4.05
C ARG A 62 -3.36 0.84 -3.79
N LYS A 63 -3.52 -0.38 -3.28
CA LYS A 63 -4.83 -0.92 -2.91
C LYS A 63 -5.44 -0.20 -1.71
N ALA A 64 -4.64 0.19 -0.70
CA ALA A 64 -5.12 0.95 0.44
C ALA A 64 -5.60 2.35 0.01
N ILE A 65 -4.79 3.11 -0.71
CA ILE A 65 -5.17 4.47 -1.18
C ILE A 65 -6.33 4.46 -2.19
N ALA A 66 -6.56 3.34 -2.89
CA ALA A 66 -7.71 3.18 -3.78
C ALA A 66 -9.06 2.98 -3.05
N ASN A 67 -9.02 2.65 -1.76
CA ASN A 67 -10.18 2.15 -1.03
C ASN A 67 -10.51 2.90 0.25
N PHE A 68 -9.54 3.55 0.87
CA PHE A 68 -9.67 4.19 2.17
C PHE A 68 -9.26 5.66 2.11
N ASP A 69 -10.03 6.51 2.78
CA ASP A 69 -9.76 7.93 2.91
C ASP A 69 -9.99 8.43 4.35
N LYS A 70 -10.00 9.76 4.54
CA LYS A 70 -10.21 10.43 5.84
C LYS A 70 -11.51 10.07 6.56
N TYR A 71 -12.46 9.44 5.87
CA TYR A 71 -13.73 8.99 6.43
C TYR A 71 -13.67 7.57 7.02
N GLY A 72 -12.57 6.84 6.79
CA GLY A 72 -12.30 5.55 7.40
C GLY A 72 -11.50 5.62 8.70
N PHE A 73 -11.21 4.44 9.24
CA PHE A 73 -10.43 4.23 10.45
C PHE A 73 -9.23 3.31 10.21
N PHE A 74 -8.10 3.66 10.80
CA PHE A 74 -6.97 2.76 11.01
C PHE A 74 -7.13 2.06 12.35
N LEU A 75 -6.99 0.74 12.35
CA LEU A 75 -7.23 -0.12 13.49
C LEU A 75 -5.91 -0.65 14.02
N THR A 76 -5.80 -0.70 15.36
CA THR A 76 -4.76 -1.45 16.06
C THR A 76 -5.41 -2.29 17.15
N GLY A 77 -5.38 -3.61 16.99
CA GLY A 77 -5.93 -4.58 17.95
C GLY A 77 -4.81 -5.37 18.63
N THR A 78 -4.76 -5.35 19.95
CA THR A 78 -3.83 -6.13 20.78
C THR A 78 -4.56 -7.24 21.52
N PHE A 79 -3.83 -8.27 21.92
CA PHE A 79 -4.36 -9.36 22.72
C PHE A 79 -3.88 -9.25 24.17
N GLU A 80 -4.79 -9.46 25.11
CA GLU A 80 -4.44 -9.84 26.48
C GLU A 80 -3.76 -11.19 26.51
N GLU A 81 -3.00 -11.47 27.57
CA GLU A 81 -2.17 -12.68 27.66
C GLU A 81 -3.00 -13.96 27.52
N ALA A 82 -4.18 -14.02 28.14
CA ALA A 82 -5.08 -15.17 28.09
C ALA A 82 -5.62 -15.49 26.68
N PHE A 83 -5.55 -14.52 25.75
CA PHE A 83 -6.06 -14.64 24.38
C PHE A 83 -4.97 -14.46 23.32
N LEU A 84 -3.69 -14.45 23.73
CA LEU A 84 -2.58 -14.31 22.80
C LEU A 84 -2.56 -15.54 21.88
N PRO A 85 -2.60 -15.35 20.54
CA PRO A 85 -2.55 -16.50 19.63
C PRO A 85 -1.18 -17.19 19.68
N ASP A 86 -1.16 -18.51 19.50
CA ASP A 86 0.09 -19.29 19.52
C ASP A 86 1.01 -18.95 18.34
N ASP A 87 0.41 -18.72 17.17
CA ASP A 87 1.14 -18.41 15.94
C ASP A 87 0.42 -17.42 15.01
N ILE A 88 1.05 -17.10 13.88
CA ILE A 88 0.52 -16.14 12.91
C ILE A 88 -0.74 -16.63 12.19
N LEU A 89 -0.93 -17.95 12.04
CA LEU A 89 -2.14 -18.52 11.45
C LEU A 89 -3.32 -18.42 12.43
N ASP A 90 -3.07 -18.64 13.72
CA ASP A 90 -4.02 -18.47 14.79
C ASP A 90 -4.44 -17.01 14.93
N CYS A 91 -3.47 -16.10 14.89
CA CYS A 91 -3.73 -14.66 14.83
C CYS A 91 -4.57 -14.30 13.60
N LYS A 92 -4.24 -14.84 12.41
CA LYS A 92 -5.03 -14.64 11.19
C LYS A 92 -6.47 -15.13 11.36
N ARG A 93 -6.73 -16.25 12.06
CA ARG A 93 -8.10 -16.73 12.32
C ARG A 93 -8.89 -15.69 13.12
N GLU A 94 -8.29 -15.12 14.16
CA GLU A 94 -8.94 -14.06 14.94
C GLU A 94 -9.20 -12.78 14.12
N VAL A 95 -8.26 -12.39 13.26
CA VAL A 95 -8.44 -11.26 12.34
C VAL A 95 -9.58 -11.51 11.33
N VAL A 96 -9.71 -12.75 10.82
CA VAL A 96 -10.83 -13.16 9.96
C VAL A 96 -12.15 -13.11 10.72
N ASN A 97 -12.18 -13.59 11.96
CA ASN A 97 -13.37 -13.56 12.81
C ASN A 97 -13.80 -12.13 13.12
N TYR A 98 -12.86 -11.26 13.47
CA TYR A 98 -13.12 -9.83 13.67
C TYR A 98 -13.68 -9.17 12.40
N LYS A 99 -13.07 -9.36 11.23
CA LYS A 99 -13.63 -8.85 9.96
C LYS A 99 -15.08 -9.30 9.74
N ARG A 100 -15.38 -10.59 10.00
CA ARG A 100 -16.75 -11.12 9.85
C ARG A 100 -17.72 -10.41 10.80
N ARG A 101 -17.32 -10.23 12.07
CA ARG A 101 -18.10 -9.49 13.08
C ARG A 101 -18.35 -8.05 12.66
N VAL A 102 -17.31 -7.31 12.28
CA VAL A 102 -17.40 -5.92 11.79
C VAL A 102 -18.41 -5.81 10.65
N ILE A 103 -18.26 -6.62 9.61
CA ILE A 103 -19.18 -6.54 8.46
C ILE A 103 -20.62 -6.84 8.88
N ALA A 104 -20.86 -7.89 9.66
CA ALA A 104 -22.20 -8.28 10.08
C ALA A 104 -22.86 -7.24 11.00
N ALA A 105 -22.12 -6.74 11.99
CA ALA A 105 -22.60 -5.72 12.92
C ALA A 105 -22.90 -4.39 12.22
N THR A 106 -22.04 -3.98 11.27
CA THR A 106 -22.26 -2.74 10.50
C THR A 106 -23.52 -2.84 9.65
N CYS A 107 -23.75 -3.96 8.96
CA CYS A 107 -24.98 -4.17 8.20
C CYS A 107 -26.22 -4.11 9.11
N LYS A 108 -26.16 -4.75 10.28
CA LYS A 108 -27.27 -4.79 11.23
C LYS A 108 -27.54 -3.42 11.86
N ARG A 109 -26.50 -2.68 12.25
CA ARG A 109 -26.62 -1.44 13.01
C ARG A 109 -27.02 -0.26 12.14
N PHE A 110 -26.42 -0.15 10.95
CA PHE A 110 -26.58 1.02 10.08
C PHE A 110 -27.47 0.75 8.85
N GLY A 111 -28.01 -0.46 8.70
CA GLY A 111 -28.85 -0.82 7.56
C GLY A 111 -28.14 -0.77 6.20
N VAL A 112 -26.81 -0.79 6.20
CA VAL A 112 -25.99 -0.70 4.98
C VAL A 112 -25.74 -2.07 4.36
N SER A 113 -25.60 -2.11 3.04
CA SER A 113 -25.24 -3.32 2.32
C SER A 113 -23.74 -3.65 2.44
N ARG A 114 -23.38 -4.94 2.31
CA ARG A 114 -22.01 -5.42 2.49
C ARG A 114 -21.00 -4.78 1.52
N ASP A 115 -21.43 -4.40 0.33
CA ASP A 115 -20.59 -3.74 -0.68
C ASP A 115 -20.17 -2.31 -0.27
N LYS A 116 -20.86 -1.70 0.70
CA LYS A 116 -20.48 -0.40 1.27
C LYS A 116 -19.36 -0.48 2.30
N ILE A 117 -19.06 -1.66 2.81
CA ILE A 117 -18.11 -1.88 3.89
C ILE A 117 -16.80 -2.41 3.31
N ARG A 118 -15.74 -1.62 3.41
CA ARG A 118 -14.39 -2.00 2.99
C ARG A 118 -13.55 -2.30 4.22
N VAL A 119 -12.86 -3.43 4.18
CA VAL A 119 -11.98 -3.90 5.25
C VAL A 119 -10.70 -4.47 4.65
N MET A 120 -9.55 -4.07 5.20
CA MET A 120 -8.23 -4.55 4.84
C MET A 120 -7.36 -4.63 6.08
N LEU A 121 -7.18 -5.82 6.64
CA LEU A 121 -6.48 -6.07 7.90
C LEU A 121 -5.23 -6.92 7.70
N TRP A 122 -4.35 -6.91 8.68
CA TRP A 122 -3.18 -7.77 8.76
C TRP A 122 -3.05 -8.35 10.16
N ALA A 123 -2.91 -9.67 10.25
CA ALA A 123 -2.23 -10.29 11.38
C ALA A 123 -0.74 -10.00 11.25
N VAL A 124 -0.06 -9.59 12.31
CA VAL A 124 1.35 -9.19 12.28
C VAL A 124 2.12 -9.63 13.53
N ARG A 125 3.45 -9.79 13.37
CA ARG A 125 4.41 -9.96 14.47
C ARG A 125 5.60 -9.00 14.30
N LYS A 126 5.95 -8.25 15.34
CA LYS A 126 7.09 -7.30 15.31
C LYS A 126 8.38 -7.97 15.78
N GLY A 127 9.29 -8.29 14.85
CA GLY A 127 10.52 -9.03 15.19
C GLY A 127 10.23 -10.47 15.62
N GLU A 128 11.28 -11.21 16.01
CA GLU A 128 11.17 -12.62 16.44
C GLU A 128 10.38 -12.75 17.75
N ALA A 129 10.72 -11.96 18.77
CA ALA A 129 10.09 -11.99 20.09
C ALA A 129 8.85 -11.07 20.22
N GLY A 130 8.33 -10.55 19.11
CA GLY A 130 7.18 -9.65 19.14
C GLY A 130 5.88 -10.36 19.49
N ARG A 131 4.98 -9.63 20.19
CA ARG A 131 3.59 -10.07 20.36
C ARG A 131 2.85 -10.04 19.02
N LEU A 132 2.01 -11.05 18.81
CA LEU A 132 1.06 -11.08 17.70
C LEU A 132 -0.04 -10.03 17.94
N HIS A 133 -0.41 -9.33 16.88
CA HIS A 133 -1.43 -8.27 16.94
C HIS A 133 -2.01 -8.00 15.55
N MET A 134 -2.96 -7.07 15.47
CA MET A 134 -3.65 -6.70 14.24
C MET A 134 -3.49 -5.23 13.91
N HIS A 135 -3.24 -4.93 12.64
CA HIS A 135 -3.39 -3.60 12.06
C HIS A 135 -4.29 -3.62 10.85
N GLY A 136 -4.95 -2.50 10.52
CA GLY A 136 -5.66 -2.44 9.25
C GLY A 136 -6.52 -1.23 9.05
N PHE A 137 -7.28 -1.24 7.96
CA PHE A 137 -8.20 -0.18 7.58
C PHE A 137 -9.62 -0.71 7.50
N VAL A 138 -10.55 0.13 7.91
CA VAL A 138 -11.99 -0.08 7.72
C VAL A 138 -12.66 1.23 7.33
N GLU A 139 -13.59 1.15 6.39
CA GLU A 139 -14.43 2.27 6.00
C GLU A 139 -15.79 1.78 5.58
N CYS A 140 -16.84 2.50 5.98
CA CYS A 140 -18.18 2.29 5.49
C CYS A 140 -18.64 3.52 4.70
N MET A 141 -18.91 3.33 3.41
CA MET A 141 -19.29 4.39 2.50
C MET A 141 -20.69 4.93 2.84
N GLY A 142 -20.87 6.25 2.70
CA GLY A 142 -22.17 6.91 2.84
C GLY A 142 -22.56 7.30 4.27
N MET A 143 -21.74 7.00 5.28
CA MET A 143 -22.03 7.40 6.65
C MET A 143 -21.92 8.92 6.87
N GLY A 144 -22.79 9.48 7.69
CA GLY A 144 -22.71 10.83 8.25
C GLY A 144 -21.66 10.96 9.36
N GLN A 145 -21.51 12.15 9.96
CA GLN A 145 -20.52 12.36 11.03
C GLN A 145 -20.91 11.64 12.33
N SER A 146 -22.19 11.62 12.68
CA SER A 146 -22.73 10.92 13.86
C SER A 146 -22.54 9.41 13.72
N GLU A 147 -22.98 8.84 12.60
CA GLU A 147 -22.82 7.40 12.31
C GLU A 147 -21.36 6.97 12.33
N ARG A 148 -20.43 7.79 11.82
CA ARG A 148 -18.99 7.48 11.92
C ARG A 148 -18.46 7.49 13.36
N ARG A 149 -18.99 8.33 14.26
CA ARG A 149 -18.59 8.33 15.68
C ARG A 149 -19.04 7.04 16.35
N GLU A 150 -20.30 6.70 16.15
CA GLU A 150 -20.86 5.44 16.64
C GLU A 150 -20.17 4.21 16.02
N PHE A 151 -19.83 4.28 14.73
CA PHE A 151 -19.11 3.21 14.04
C PHE A 151 -17.73 2.98 14.66
N ARG A 152 -17.04 4.05 15.07
CA ARG A 152 -15.76 3.95 15.78
C ARG A 152 -15.90 3.16 17.08
N GLU A 153 -16.83 3.55 17.93
CA GLU A 153 -17.08 2.88 19.22
C GLU A 153 -17.42 1.40 19.00
N MET A 154 -18.28 1.12 18.01
CA MET A 154 -18.62 -0.25 17.64
C MET A 154 -17.40 -1.05 17.15
N LEU A 155 -16.46 -0.45 16.40
CA LEU A 155 -15.25 -1.13 15.96
C LEU A 155 -14.36 -1.55 17.13
N GLU A 156 -14.27 -0.70 18.16
CA GLU A 156 -13.53 -0.95 19.38
C GLU A 156 -14.18 -2.10 20.18
N ASP A 157 -15.50 -2.04 20.39
CA ASP A 157 -16.28 -3.07 21.09
C ASP A 157 -16.26 -4.45 20.42
N LEU A 158 -16.13 -4.52 19.08
CA LEU A 158 -16.18 -5.79 18.35
C LEU A 158 -14.89 -6.62 18.46
N TRP A 159 -13.85 -6.09 19.11
CA TRP A 159 -12.62 -6.82 19.45
C TRP A 159 -12.81 -7.74 20.67
N ARG A 160 -13.73 -8.68 20.49
CA ARG A 160 -14.23 -9.58 21.53
C ARG A 160 -14.50 -10.96 20.97
N ARG A 161 -14.56 -11.96 21.86
CA ARG A 161 -15.02 -13.32 21.55
C ARG A 161 -16.23 -13.66 22.39
N ARG A 162 -17.01 -14.64 21.92
CA ARG A 162 -18.13 -15.17 22.68
C ARG A 162 -17.59 -16.10 23.77
N ILE A 163 -18.11 -16.00 24.98
CA ILE A 163 -17.78 -16.92 26.06
C ILE A 163 -18.45 -18.28 25.75
N PRO A 164 -17.71 -19.40 25.71
CA PRO A 164 -18.29 -20.71 25.43
C PRO A 164 -19.44 -21.04 26.40
N GLY A 165 -20.57 -21.52 25.86
CA GLY A 165 -21.74 -21.90 26.66
C GLY A 165 -22.67 -20.74 27.08
N THR A 166 -22.33 -19.48 26.80
CA THR A 166 -23.18 -18.33 27.17
C THR A 166 -23.53 -17.46 25.95
N ASN A 167 -24.38 -16.44 26.13
CA ASN A 167 -24.62 -15.39 25.12
C ASN A 167 -23.76 -14.13 25.35
N GLU A 168 -22.81 -14.22 26.27
CA GLU A 168 -21.95 -13.10 26.66
C GLU A 168 -20.66 -13.06 25.83
N TYR A 169 -20.00 -11.92 25.90
CA TYR A 169 -18.75 -11.68 25.19
C TYR A 169 -17.71 -11.08 26.14
N GLU A 170 -16.47 -11.48 25.93
CA GLU A 170 -15.30 -10.96 26.64
C GLU A 170 -14.33 -10.30 25.63
N PRO A 171 -13.66 -9.20 26.01
CA PRO A 171 -12.68 -8.54 25.16
C PRO A 171 -11.49 -9.47 24.90
N LEU A 172 -10.95 -9.43 23.68
CA LEU A 172 -9.70 -10.13 23.36
C LEU A 172 -8.48 -9.35 23.85
N GLY A 173 -8.65 -8.06 24.11
CA GLY A 173 -7.64 -7.09 24.50
C GLY A 173 -8.09 -5.69 24.08
N THR A 174 -7.16 -4.82 23.71
CA THR A 174 -7.47 -3.42 23.36
C THR A 174 -7.63 -3.24 21.85
N MET A 175 -8.60 -2.45 21.42
CA MET A 175 -8.75 -1.99 20.05
C MET A 175 -8.73 -0.47 20.02
N ASN A 176 -7.86 0.09 19.19
CA ASN A 176 -7.85 1.52 18.87
C ASN A 176 -8.37 1.71 17.45
N ALA A 177 -9.41 2.53 17.27
CA ALA A 177 -9.93 2.93 15.96
C ALA A 177 -9.64 4.41 15.69
N ASP A 178 -8.48 4.69 15.11
CA ASP A 178 -8.03 6.05 14.82
C ASP A 178 -8.55 6.52 13.46
N ARG A 179 -8.93 7.81 13.35
CA ARG A 179 -9.26 8.38 12.03
C ARG A 179 -8.06 8.27 11.10
N ILE A 180 -8.29 7.91 9.84
CA ILE A 180 -7.22 7.85 8.86
C ILE A 180 -6.65 9.25 8.63
N ASP A 181 -5.36 9.39 8.90
CA ASP A 181 -4.55 10.52 8.49
C ASP A 181 -4.00 10.24 7.09
N MET A 182 -4.49 10.98 6.09
CA MET A 182 -4.06 10.80 4.70
C MET A 182 -2.56 11.04 4.54
N LYS A 183 -1.96 11.91 5.36
CA LYS A 183 -0.52 12.14 5.26
C LYS A 183 0.29 10.92 5.71
N LYS A 184 -0.15 10.25 6.78
CA LYS A 184 0.42 8.97 7.25
C LYS A 184 0.19 7.85 6.24
N LEU A 185 -1.02 7.75 5.69
CA LEU A 185 -1.35 6.72 4.70
C LEU A 185 -0.46 6.84 3.45
N LEU A 186 -0.28 8.06 2.96
CA LEU A 186 0.57 8.36 1.80
C LEU A 186 2.06 8.30 2.17
N GLY A 187 2.41 8.54 3.43
CA GLY A 187 3.78 8.62 3.95
C GLY A 187 4.48 9.93 3.59
N ASN A 188 3.77 11.05 3.66
CA ASN A 188 4.30 12.41 3.49
C ASN A 188 4.13 13.25 4.78
N ASP A 189 3.96 12.58 5.93
CA ASP A 189 3.81 13.18 7.26
C ASP A 189 5.14 13.60 7.91
N GLY A 190 6.27 13.29 7.28
CA GLY A 190 7.60 13.63 7.79
C GLY A 190 8.05 12.79 9.00
N THR A 191 7.32 11.74 9.37
CA THR A 191 7.63 10.91 10.54
C THR A 191 8.30 9.58 10.19
N THR A 192 8.61 8.79 11.22
CA THR A 192 9.25 7.46 11.19
C THR A 192 8.53 6.39 10.36
N GLN A 193 7.30 6.61 9.87
CA GLN A 193 6.62 5.66 8.96
C GLN A 193 7.27 5.60 7.56
N GLY A 194 8.21 6.49 7.26
CA GLY A 194 9.13 6.41 6.13
C GLY A 194 8.47 6.59 4.75
N LYS A 195 9.23 6.31 3.68
CA LYS A 195 8.85 6.47 2.26
C LYS A 195 7.58 5.70 1.83
N HIS A 196 6.96 4.91 2.69
CA HIS A 196 5.89 3.98 2.34
C HIS A 196 4.60 4.12 3.17
N GLY A 197 4.57 5.09 4.09
CA GLY A 197 3.41 5.39 4.92
C GLY A 197 2.99 4.22 5.80
N THR A 198 1.71 4.19 6.17
CA THR A 198 1.16 3.19 7.09
C THR A 198 1.32 1.75 6.59
N VAL A 199 1.23 1.50 5.28
CA VAL A 199 1.51 0.17 4.72
C VAL A 199 3.00 -0.19 4.83
N GLY A 200 3.90 0.80 4.71
CA GLY A 200 5.32 0.65 5.01
C GLY A 200 5.59 0.19 6.44
N TYR A 201 4.94 0.84 7.40
CA TYR A 201 4.96 0.43 8.81
C TYR A 201 4.51 -1.02 9.00
N ILE A 202 3.40 -1.44 8.38
CA ILE A 202 2.94 -2.84 8.41
C ILE A 202 3.99 -3.79 7.80
N TYR A 203 4.65 -3.40 6.70
CA TYR A 203 5.70 -4.20 6.05
C TYR A 203 7.04 -4.22 6.79
N GLY A 204 7.19 -3.37 7.82
CA GLY A 204 8.28 -3.43 8.79
C GLY A 204 8.17 -4.61 9.77
N HIS A 205 6.98 -5.24 9.87
CA HIS A 205 6.78 -6.43 10.68
C HIS A 205 7.47 -7.65 10.08
N LYS A 206 7.93 -8.56 10.95
CA LYS A 206 8.63 -9.79 10.57
C LYS A 206 7.67 -10.72 9.84
N GLU A 207 6.52 -10.99 10.46
CA GLU A 207 5.43 -11.77 9.89
C GLU A 207 4.24 -10.87 9.60
N ARG A 208 3.54 -11.15 8.49
CA ARG A 208 2.28 -10.48 8.16
C ARG A 208 1.41 -11.32 7.25
N ILE A 209 0.12 -11.41 7.55
CA ILE A 209 -0.88 -12.05 6.69
C ILE A 209 -2.05 -11.11 6.48
N CYS A 210 -2.28 -10.72 5.22
CA CYS A 210 -3.34 -9.80 4.85
C CYS A 210 -4.71 -10.51 4.75
N VAL A 211 -5.75 -9.90 5.30
CA VAL A 211 -7.13 -10.36 5.32
C VAL A 211 -8.02 -9.24 4.76
N GLU A 212 -8.68 -9.51 3.64
CA GLU A 212 -9.39 -8.48 2.88
C GLU A 212 -10.89 -8.80 2.74
N SER A 213 -11.69 -7.75 2.63
CA SER A 213 -13.04 -7.81 2.06
C SER A 213 -12.99 -8.00 0.53
N LYS A 214 -14.02 -8.59 -0.07
CA LYS A 214 -14.02 -8.95 -1.51
C LYS A 214 -14.25 -7.75 -2.44
N ASN A 215 -14.84 -6.68 -1.93
CA ASN A 215 -15.28 -5.48 -2.65
C ASN A 215 -14.22 -4.37 -2.69
N LEU A 216 -12.97 -4.65 -2.32
CA LEU A 216 -11.88 -3.68 -2.47
C LEU A 216 -11.59 -3.45 -3.97
N LYS A 217 -11.64 -2.19 -4.40
CA LYS A 217 -11.20 -1.75 -5.73
C LYS A 217 -9.76 -2.17 -5.97
N LEU A 218 -9.49 -2.80 -7.10
CA LEU A 218 -8.13 -3.13 -7.53
C LEU A 218 -7.53 -1.93 -8.27
N PRO A 219 -6.28 -1.56 -7.99
CA PRO A 219 -5.58 -0.57 -8.80
C PRO A 219 -5.47 -1.03 -10.25
N VAL A 220 -5.67 -0.11 -11.21
CA VAL A 220 -5.71 -0.41 -12.64
C VAL A 220 -4.46 0.14 -13.31
N GLU A 221 -3.58 -0.76 -13.76
CA GLU A 221 -2.41 -0.41 -14.55
C GLU A 221 -2.83 0.07 -15.94
N GLN A 222 -2.29 1.22 -16.35
CA GLN A 222 -2.47 1.78 -17.67
C GLN A 222 -1.35 1.29 -18.60
N PRO A 223 -1.55 1.30 -19.93
CA PRO A 223 -0.49 1.00 -20.87
C PRO A 223 0.77 1.85 -20.59
N PRO A 224 1.97 1.24 -20.54
CA PRO A 224 3.19 1.97 -20.30
C PRO A 224 3.47 2.94 -21.45
N ASN A 225 4.14 4.05 -21.14
CA ASN A 225 4.60 5.01 -22.15
C ASN A 225 6.12 5.15 -22.10
N ASP A 226 6.79 4.72 -23.16
CA ASP A 226 8.25 4.68 -23.25
C ASP A 226 8.83 5.86 -24.06
N THR A 227 7.97 6.75 -24.59
CA THR A 227 8.36 7.85 -25.48
C THR A 227 8.20 9.24 -24.86
N LYS A 228 7.37 9.38 -23.82
CA LYS A 228 7.05 10.67 -23.18
C LYS A 228 8.23 11.27 -22.39
N TRP A 229 9.13 10.44 -21.89
CA TRP A 229 10.20 10.86 -21.00
C TRP A 229 11.58 10.66 -21.63
N SER A 230 12.39 11.72 -21.58
CA SER A 230 13.82 11.67 -21.84
C SER A 230 14.60 11.51 -20.54
N ARG A 231 15.88 11.08 -20.65
CA ARG A 231 16.80 11.03 -19.49
C ARG A 231 16.92 12.38 -18.78
N LYS A 232 16.99 13.48 -19.53
CA LYS A 232 17.05 14.83 -18.96
C LYS A 232 15.81 15.14 -18.14
N GLN A 233 14.62 14.79 -18.64
CA GLN A 233 13.37 14.99 -17.90
C GLN A 233 13.28 14.11 -16.66
N LEU A 234 13.77 12.87 -16.69
CA LEU A 234 13.85 12.01 -15.51
C LEU A 234 14.79 12.61 -14.45
N HIS A 235 15.97 13.08 -14.86
CA HIS A 235 16.90 13.75 -13.95
C HIS A 235 16.26 14.99 -13.31
N THR A 236 15.61 15.84 -14.11
CA THR A 236 14.86 16.99 -13.58
C THR A 236 13.75 16.56 -12.61
N ALA A 237 13.05 15.45 -12.89
CA ALA A 237 12.01 14.89 -12.01
C ALA A 237 12.58 14.43 -10.65
N CYS A 238 13.78 13.85 -10.65
CA CYS A 238 14.44 13.36 -9.44
C CYS A 238 15.17 14.46 -8.65
N GLY A 239 15.54 15.56 -9.30
CA GLY A 239 16.26 16.69 -8.70
C GLY A 239 15.34 17.86 -8.39
N ASP A 240 15.57 18.99 -9.06
CA ASP A 240 14.93 20.29 -8.78
C ASP A 240 13.41 20.25 -8.71
N MET A 241 12.77 19.36 -9.48
CA MET A 241 11.31 19.31 -9.60
C MET A 241 10.69 18.18 -8.76
N GLN A 242 11.48 17.51 -7.91
CA GLN A 242 11.00 16.38 -7.10
C GLN A 242 9.73 16.72 -6.32
N ASN A 243 9.69 17.92 -5.70
CA ASN A 243 8.58 18.34 -4.85
C ASN A 243 7.72 19.47 -5.49
N ASP A 244 7.88 19.74 -6.78
CA ASP A 244 7.16 20.83 -7.46
C ASP A 244 5.79 20.36 -7.99
N ALA A 245 4.74 20.64 -7.23
CA ALA A 245 3.38 20.25 -7.60
C ALA A 245 2.88 20.87 -8.91
N TYR A 246 3.34 22.08 -9.27
CA TYR A 246 2.97 22.73 -10.53
C TYR A 246 3.61 21.99 -11.71
N TRP A 247 4.91 21.73 -11.64
CA TRP A 247 5.66 21.01 -12.67
C TRP A 247 5.09 19.61 -12.91
N TRP A 248 4.76 18.87 -11.85
CA TRP A 248 4.11 17.56 -11.98
C TRP A 248 2.69 17.69 -12.54
N GLY A 249 1.93 18.70 -12.13
CA GLY A 249 0.60 18.99 -12.66
C GLY A 249 0.58 19.30 -14.16
N THR A 250 1.63 19.93 -14.71
CA THR A 250 1.75 20.14 -16.17
C THR A 250 1.98 18.83 -16.94
N ARG A 251 2.61 17.83 -16.32
CA ARG A 251 2.90 16.52 -16.93
C ARG A 251 1.79 15.51 -16.76
N PHE A 252 0.97 15.72 -15.75
CA PHE A 252 -0.23 14.94 -15.46
C PHE A 252 -1.41 15.91 -15.30
N PRO A 253 -1.93 16.47 -16.40
CA PRO A 253 -3.06 17.38 -16.35
C PRO A 253 -4.26 16.76 -15.60
N GLY A 254 -4.88 17.56 -14.74
CA GLY A 254 -5.97 17.09 -13.85
C GLY A 254 -5.50 16.44 -12.54
N TRP A 255 -4.19 16.37 -12.30
CA TRP A 255 -3.61 15.78 -11.08
C TRP A 255 -2.69 16.75 -10.33
N THR A 256 -2.52 16.53 -9.04
CA THR A 256 -1.66 17.29 -8.12
C THR A 256 -0.69 16.33 -7.43
N LEU A 257 0.56 16.77 -7.23
CA LEU A 257 1.57 16.00 -6.51
C LEU A 257 1.24 15.92 -5.02
N GLU A 258 1.13 14.68 -4.50
CA GLU A 258 1.04 14.41 -3.06
C GLU A 258 2.37 13.95 -2.49
N LYS A 259 3.14 13.21 -3.29
CA LYS A 259 4.39 12.61 -2.86
C LYS A 259 5.27 12.25 -4.03
N CYS A 260 6.58 12.49 -3.88
CA CYS A 260 7.61 11.97 -4.75
C CYS A 260 8.69 11.24 -3.93
N VAL A 261 9.02 10.03 -4.34
CA VAL A 261 10.11 9.24 -3.76
C VAL A 261 11.12 8.91 -4.84
N VAL A 262 12.35 9.35 -4.61
CA VAL A 262 13.52 8.95 -5.41
C VAL A 262 14.19 7.77 -4.71
N TYR A 263 14.40 6.69 -5.46
CA TYR A 263 15.02 5.46 -4.94
C TYR A 263 16.48 5.34 -5.34
N ASP A 264 16.84 5.78 -6.56
CA ASP A 264 18.21 5.68 -7.04
C ASP A 264 18.54 6.81 -8.04
N PRO A 265 19.22 7.87 -7.58
CA PRO A 265 19.73 8.92 -8.46
C PRO A 265 21.07 8.57 -9.13
N GLU A 266 21.82 7.55 -8.67
CA GLU A 266 23.16 7.22 -9.19
C GLU A 266 23.10 6.26 -10.38
N GLU A 267 22.13 5.32 -10.41
CA GLU A 267 21.81 4.52 -11.60
C GLU A 267 21.28 5.36 -12.78
N LEU A 268 20.89 6.62 -12.55
CA LEU A 268 20.64 7.58 -13.64
C LEU A 268 21.90 7.81 -14.49
N HIS A 269 23.09 7.55 -13.93
CA HIS A 269 24.37 7.91 -14.51
C HIS A 269 25.27 6.72 -14.86
N GLN A 270 25.23 5.58 -14.16
CA GLN A 270 26.24 4.54 -14.39
C GLN A 270 25.72 3.11 -14.13
N SER A 271 25.48 2.36 -15.20
CA SER A 271 25.94 0.96 -15.24
C SER A 271 26.27 0.60 -16.69
N GLU A 272 27.57 0.55 -16.98
CA GLU A 272 28.08 -0.11 -18.19
C GLU A 272 27.89 -1.63 -18.11
N GLN A 273 27.53 -2.17 -16.94
CA GLN A 273 27.24 -3.59 -16.75
C GLN A 273 25.93 -4.00 -17.43
N GLN A 274 26.03 -5.06 -18.23
CA GLN A 274 24.88 -5.83 -18.67
C GLN A 274 24.29 -6.48 -17.41
N ARG A 275 23.06 -6.12 -17.03
CA ARG A 275 22.40 -6.77 -15.90
C ARG A 275 22.27 -8.25 -16.23
N GLU A 276 22.96 -9.11 -15.47
CA GLU A 276 23.06 -10.55 -15.73
C GLU A 276 21.70 -11.24 -15.82
N ASP A 277 20.67 -10.62 -15.27
CA ASP A 277 19.38 -11.24 -15.02
C ASP A 277 18.30 -10.84 -16.06
N GLY A 278 18.52 -9.81 -16.89
CA GLY A 278 17.61 -9.45 -18.00
C GLY A 278 16.18 -9.07 -17.56
N TRP A 279 15.99 -8.71 -16.28
CA TRP A 279 14.69 -8.35 -15.72
C TRP A 279 14.52 -6.83 -15.65
N GLU A 280 13.28 -6.37 -15.86
CA GLU A 280 12.90 -4.98 -15.60
C GLU A 280 13.38 -4.52 -14.22
N VAL A 281 13.85 -3.28 -14.13
CA VAL A 281 14.02 -2.60 -12.83
C VAL A 281 12.70 -2.69 -12.08
N THR A 282 12.66 -3.46 -10.99
CA THR A 282 11.43 -3.62 -10.20
C THR A 282 11.13 -2.41 -9.33
N GLU A 283 12.14 -1.57 -9.15
CA GLU A 283 12.13 -0.31 -8.41
C GLU A 283 12.17 0.84 -9.44
N PRO A 284 11.19 1.76 -9.43
CA PRO A 284 11.29 2.95 -10.25
C PRO A 284 12.41 3.86 -9.72
N GLN A 285 13.12 4.59 -10.58
CA GLN A 285 14.04 5.63 -10.14
C GLN A 285 13.27 6.77 -9.45
N CYS A 286 12.08 7.09 -9.96
CA CYS A 286 11.16 8.07 -9.39
C CYS A 286 9.75 7.48 -9.29
N TYR A 287 9.18 7.50 -8.07
CA TYR A 287 7.81 7.08 -7.80
C TYR A 287 7.01 8.23 -7.23
N VAL A 288 5.93 8.60 -7.92
CA VAL A 288 5.03 9.66 -7.45
C VAL A 288 3.64 9.12 -7.14
N ILE A 289 3.02 9.70 -6.13
CA ILE A 289 1.58 9.59 -5.88
C ILE A 289 0.97 10.94 -6.17
N LEU A 290 -0.06 10.92 -7.01
CA LEU A 290 -0.81 12.09 -7.45
C LEU A 290 -2.25 11.96 -6.96
N SER A 291 -2.85 13.06 -6.53
CA SER A 291 -4.29 13.17 -6.25
C SER A 291 -5.00 13.85 -7.42
N ARG A 292 -6.25 13.47 -7.66
CA ARG A 292 -7.08 14.12 -8.69
C ARG A 292 -7.46 15.52 -8.21
N LYS A 293 -7.35 16.52 -9.10
CA LYS A 293 -7.85 17.87 -8.80
C LYS A 293 -9.36 17.79 -8.58
N GLY A 294 -9.79 18.33 -7.43
CA GLY A 294 -11.21 18.53 -7.11
C GLY A 294 -11.84 19.59 -7.98
#